data_AF-A0A0G4EN55-F1
#
_entry.id   AF-A0A0G4EN55-F1
#
_cell.length_a   1.000
_cell.length_b   1.000
_cell.length_c   1.000
_cell.angle_alpha   90.00
_cell.angle_beta   90.00
_cell.angle_gamma   90.00
#
_symmetry.space_group_name_H-M   'P 1'
#
loop_
_entity.id
_entity.type
_entity.pdbx_description
1 polymer ?
#
loop_
_entity_poly.entity_id
_entity_poly.type
_entity_poly.pdbx_seq_one_letter_code
_entity_poly.pdbx_strand_id
1 'polypeptide(L)'
;MPPAVDSEAYESGEGTPPSDANACWLVGLPEDVERQLLASLTAEDCGQFRASSEGVGCQLVNEAYLTHRIDAAIRDKGLTGVFTYQKRCLTVLLLLRQWITSTFNAVSLLVPIAVGGIVLVVLYTPILLCTLVLTRGLVVDLLAPLTPFPRPLSCERIGSFGVAWDGVCDLLWSVARSVVSRLRVALSNGKLFLGSAATFGTWIAWLRSPSGKRFLLQLGVIPPLIIVATRWVVPCNLSSLVCLTIVCHLLWSELVLRLVETREGYLLRLLYVIEEGGRWDRCVSLIHYIRNCRLLPSLPMTITAQDLQRAGSRAVFDTRPPAVRQYSLFSHRIRERFAGLSRVNGQDYLGCPAYGDTLSYVTIDLTDPDPPTERRAYDYSSFTDLIVFLIDAHMRDESSTGTELRLCPHFTHPSDLIIPPPKQYQLTRGVMLHTRGQWSGCRKADERLVDKPMAAILILCGDKAADEFLVRINSSMEICTTEPPVACKRRPDERYPQTAALIRQKVVAA
;
A
#
# COMPACT_ATOMS: atom_id res chain seq x y z
N MET A 1 54.98 -13.86 15.22
CA MET A 1 55.09 -12.38 15.29
C MET A 1 53.80 -11.80 14.75
N PRO A 2 52.87 -11.37 15.60
CA PRO A 2 51.67 -10.67 15.16
C PRO A 2 52.02 -9.19 14.90
N PRO A 3 51.41 -8.53 13.90
CA PRO A 3 51.65 -7.11 13.66
C PRO A 3 50.97 -6.27 14.75
N ALA A 4 51.65 -5.19 15.12
CA ALA A 4 51.19 -4.18 16.06
C ALA A 4 49.90 -3.54 15.55
N VAL A 5 48.88 -3.53 16.42
CA VAL A 5 47.64 -2.79 16.21
C VAL A 5 47.87 -1.39 16.76
N ASP A 6 48.05 -0.43 15.85
CA ASP A 6 48.13 0.98 16.19
C ASP A 6 46.81 1.42 16.81
N SER A 7 46.91 1.79 18.08
CA SER A 7 45.81 2.28 18.90
C SER A 7 45.60 3.75 18.58
N GLU A 8 44.83 4.05 17.53
CA GLU A 8 44.33 5.41 17.30
C GLU A 8 43.38 5.79 18.43
N ALA A 9 43.83 6.75 19.24
CA ALA A 9 43.06 7.37 20.29
C ALA A 9 41.82 8.03 19.69
N TYR A 10 40.65 7.44 19.98
CA TYR A 10 39.37 8.12 19.84
C TYR A 10 39.34 9.24 20.87
N GLU A 11 39.65 10.47 20.45
CA GLU A 11 39.31 11.66 21.21
C GLU A 11 37.78 11.71 21.34
N SER A 12 37.29 11.42 22.54
CA SER A 12 35.91 11.67 22.92
C SER A 12 35.70 13.18 22.93
N GLY A 13 35.25 13.73 21.80
CA GLY A 13 34.68 15.06 21.74
C GLY A 13 33.46 15.10 22.65
N GLU A 14 33.67 15.52 23.89
CA GLU A 14 32.66 15.84 24.90
C GLU A 14 31.93 17.11 24.46
N GLY A 15 31.19 17.00 23.36
CA GLY A 15 30.25 18.00 22.91
C GLY A 15 29.07 17.97 23.87
N THR A 16 29.12 18.81 24.90
CA THR A 16 27.96 19.09 25.77
C THR A 16 26.75 19.32 24.87
N PRO A 17 25.71 18.46 24.90
CA PRO A 17 24.57 18.64 24.03
C PRO A 17 23.94 20.00 24.32
N PRO A 18 23.51 20.74 23.29
CA PRO A 18 22.86 22.03 23.49
C PRO A 18 21.70 21.83 24.48
N SER A 19 21.73 22.59 25.57
CA SER A 19 20.67 22.66 26.58
C SER A 19 19.40 23.15 25.90
N ASP A 20 18.64 22.23 25.31
CA ASP A 20 17.38 22.51 24.65
C ASP A 20 16.36 22.99 25.69
N ALA A 21 16.04 24.28 25.62
CA ALA A 21 15.11 24.99 26.50
C ALA A 21 13.64 24.54 26.39
N ASN A 22 13.38 23.38 25.79
CA ASN A 22 12.07 22.73 25.66
C ASN A 22 12.01 21.37 26.36
N ALA A 23 12.94 21.08 27.29
CA ALA A 23 12.82 19.94 28.20
C ALA A 23 11.52 20.10 29.01
N CYS A 24 10.50 19.37 28.60
CA CYS A 24 9.18 19.36 29.21
C CYS A 24 9.28 18.51 30.48
N TRP A 25 9.73 19.11 31.57
CA TRP A 25 9.82 18.46 32.87
C TRP A 25 8.43 17.89 33.22
N LEU A 26 8.26 16.56 33.30
CA LEU A 26 7.09 16.00 34.00
C LEU A 26 7.09 16.63 35.37
N VAL A 27 6.12 17.48 35.70
CA VAL A 27 5.60 17.65 37.07
C VAL A 27 6.68 17.57 38.18
N GLY A 28 7.84 18.19 38.01
CA GLY A 28 8.96 18.15 38.96
C GLY A 28 9.61 16.78 39.25
N LEU A 29 9.50 15.77 38.37
CA LEU A 29 10.23 14.51 38.50
C LEU A 29 11.72 14.70 38.14
N PRO A 30 12.64 14.02 38.85
CA PRO A 30 14.04 13.92 38.44
C PRO A 30 14.19 13.29 37.04
N GLU A 31 15.16 13.77 36.27
CA GLU A 31 15.36 13.39 34.87
C GLU A 31 15.68 11.89 34.69
N ASP A 32 16.39 11.29 35.64
CA ASP A 32 16.69 9.85 35.68
C ASP A 32 15.42 9.00 35.82
N VAL A 33 14.50 9.42 36.68
CA VAL A 33 13.19 8.75 36.88
C VAL A 33 12.33 8.88 35.63
N GLU A 34 12.31 10.06 34.99
CA GLU A 34 11.59 10.26 33.73
C GLU A 34 12.14 9.35 32.62
N ARG A 35 13.46 9.31 32.43
CA ARG A 35 14.08 8.42 31.44
C ARG A 35 13.79 6.95 31.72
N GLN A 36 13.86 6.52 32.99
CA GLN A 36 13.56 5.15 33.37
C GLN A 36 12.09 4.79 33.14
N LEU A 37 11.17 5.70 33.46
CA LEU A 37 9.75 5.54 33.19
C LEU A 37 9.50 5.42 31.68
N LEU A 38 10.04 6.34 30.88
CA LEU A 38 9.91 6.32 29.43
C LEU A 38 10.55 5.07 28.77
N ALA A 39 11.63 4.53 29.35
CA ALA A 39 12.25 3.30 28.88
C ALA A 39 11.40 2.05 29.23
N SER A 40 10.59 2.12 30.28
CA SER A 40 9.75 1.01 30.74
C SER A 40 8.39 0.92 30.03
N LEU A 41 7.90 2.01 29.44
CA LEU A 41 6.62 2.01 28.70
C LEU A 41 6.74 1.10 27.49
N THR A 42 5.75 0.25 27.21
CA THR A 42 5.61 -0.43 25.92
C THR A 42 5.03 0.50 24.85
N ALA A 43 5.07 0.12 23.57
CA ALA A 43 4.35 0.85 22.52
C ALA A 43 2.84 0.98 22.82
N GLU A 44 2.24 -0.03 23.46
CA GLU A 44 0.86 0.00 23.91
C GLU A 44 0.66 1.06 25.02
N ASP A 45 1.50 1.04 26.04
CA ASP A 45 1.41 1.99 27.15
C ASP A 45 1.57 3.41 26.65
N CYS A 46 2.48 3.66 25.70
CA CYS A 46 2.63 4.95 25.05
C CYS A 46 1.33 5.44 24.37
N GLY A 47 0.62 4.53 23.71
CA GLY A 47 -0.67 4.83 23.08
C GLY A 47 -1.76 5.15 24.10
N GLN A 48 -1.91 4.33 25.13
CA GLN A 48 -2.90 4.53 26.20
C GLN A 48 -2.61 5.80 27.00
N PHE A 49 -1.36 6.01 27.37
CA PHE A 49 -0.91 7.17 28.14
C PHE A 49 -1.17 8.47 27.38
N ARG A 50 -0.84 8.52 26.08
CA ARG A 50 -1.16 9.67 25.21
C ARG A 50 -2.67 9.91 25.09
N ALA A 51 -3.48 8.85 25.01
CA ALA A 51 -4.94 8.99 24.93
C ALA A 51 -5.58 9.46 26.25
N SER A 52 -4.99 9.10 27.39
CA SER A 52 -5.52 9.41 28.73
C SER A 52 -5.29 10.86 29.18
N SER A 53 -4.27 11.54 28.64
CA SER A 53 -3.88 12.88 29.06
C SER A 53 -3.49 13.74 27.87
N GLU A 54 -4.37 14.67 27.49
CA GLU A 54 -4.16 15.58 26.37
C GLU A 54 -2.97 16.53 26.58
N GLY A 55 -2.62 16.82 27.83
CA GLY A 55 -1.45 17.62 28.19
C GLY A 55 -0.18 16.79 28.33
N VAL A 56 -0.05 16.10 29.47
CA VAL A 56 1.18 15.42 29.89
C VAL A 56 1.52 14.25 28.96
N GLY A 57 0.53 13.42 28.62
CA GLY A 57 0.71 12.25 27.75
C GLY A 57 1.17 12.64 26.33
N CYS A 58 0.55 13.66 25.74
CA CYS A 58 0.93 14.17 24.42
C CYS A 58 2.31 14.85 24.39
N GLN A 59 2.67 15.58 25.46
CA GLN A 59 3.97 16.23 25.58
C GLN A 59 5.10 15.21 25.75
N LEU A 60 4.85 14.13 26.50
CA LEU A 60 5.83 13.09 26.76
C LEU A 60 6.05 12.15 25.60
N VAL A 61 4.96 11.54 25.14
CA VAL A 61 4.97 10.64 23.99
C VAL A 61 4.87 11.50 22.74
N ASN A 62 5.82 12.42 22.59
CA ASN A 62 5.93 13.29 21.44
C ASN A 62 6.65 12.58 20.29
N GLU A 63 6.66 13.26 19.15
CA GLU A 63 7.27 12.73 17.94
C GLU A 63 8.78 12.46 18.08
N ALA A 64 9.53 13.31 18.80
CA ALA A 64 10.98 13.15 18.95
C ALA A 64 11.30 11.90 19.77
N TYR A 65 10.58 11.68 20.87
CA TYR A 65 10.65 10.47 21.68
C TYR A 65 10.34 9.22 20.83
N LEU A 66 9.22 9.22 20.10
CA LEU A 66 8.84 8.09 19.26
C LEU A 66 9.86 7.80 18.15
N THR A 67 10.38 8.85 17.51
CA THR A 67 11.41 8.73 16.46
C THR A 67 12.70 8.13 17.02
N HIS A 68 13.17 8.61 18.17
CA HIS A 68 14.35 8.07 18.85
C HIS A 68 14.17 6.60 19.22
N ARG A 69 13.00 6.26 19.77
CA ARG A 69 12.67 4.89 20.18
C ARG A 69 12.52 3.94 18.99
N ILE A 70 11.89 4.37 17.90
CA ILE A 70 11.84 3.60 16.65
C ILE A 70 13.24 3.37 16.09
N ASP A 71 14.10 4.41 16.06
CA ASP A 71 15.48 4.28 15.61
C ASP A 71 16.27 3.28 16.47
N ALA A 72 16.06 3.28 17.80
CA ALA A 72 16.63 2.29 18.71
C ALA A 72 16.10 0.88 18.42
N ALA A 73 14.78 0.71 18.33
CA ALA A 73 14.16 -0.58 18.02
C ALA A 73 14.60 -1.15 16.66
N ILE A 74 14.76 -0.31 15.63
CA ILE A 74 15.31 -0.72 14.33
C ILE A 74 16.75 -1.22 14.45
N ARG A 75 17.58 -0.58 15.27
CA ARG A 75 18.95 -1.06 15.52
C ARG A 75 18.96 -2.36 16.31
N ASP A 76 18.22 -2.41 17.42
CA ASP A 76 18.22 -3.55 18.36
C ASP A 76 17.66 -4.83 17.72
N LYS A 77 16.71 -4.70 16.78
CA LYS A 77 16.12 -5.82 16.05
C LYS A 77 16.88 -6.18 14.77
N GLY A 78 18.03 -5.57 14.49
CA GLY A 78 18.83 -5.83 13.28
C GLY A 78 18.15 -5.40 11.98
N LEU A 79 17.20 -4.46 12.05
CA LEU A 79 16.45 -3.93 10.90
C LEU A 79 17.18 -2.79 10.18
N THR A 80 18.37 -2.41 10.67
CA THR A 80 19.21 -1.38 10.06
C THR A 80 19.62 -1.80 8.65
N GLY A 81 19.37 -0.93 7.66
CA GLY A 81 19.59 -1.22 6.24
C GLY A 81 18.48 -2.04 5.59
N VAL A 82 17.54 -2.60 6.36
CA VAL A 82 16.36 -3.34 5.85
C VAL A 82 15.15 -2.42 5.81
N PHE A 83 14.88 -1.73 6.92
CA PHE A 83 13.79 -0.78 7.02
C PHE A 83 14.29 0.62 7.27
N THR A 84 13.52 1.56 6.73
CA THR A 84 13.51 2.95 7.14
C THR A 84 12.06 3.38 7.22
N TYR A 85 11.79 4.57 7.72
CA TYR A 85 10.44 5.10 7.81
C TYR A 85 10.42 6.55 7.38
N GLN A 86 9.22 7.06 7.12
CA GLN A 86 9.06 8.41 6.62
C GLN A 86 9.29 9.43 7.75
N LYS A 87 10.55 9.80 8.00
CA LYS A 87 10.93 10.96 8.82
C LYS A 87 10.41 12.21 8.10
N ARG A 88 9.64 13.08 8.79
CA ARG A 88 9.05 14.34 8.29
C ARG A 88 9.06 14.54 6.77
N CYS A 89 7.94 14.29 6.10
CA CYS A 89 7.68 15.05 4.88
C CYS A 89 7.10 16.42 5.29
N LEU A 90 7.96 17.27 5.87
CA LEU A 90 7.62 18.68 6.12
C LEU A 90 7.06 19.31 4.83
N THR A 91 7.61 18.90 3.69
CA THR A 91 7.16 19.22 2.34
C THR A 91 5.71 18.83 2.03
N VAL A 92 5.19 17.70 2.50
CA VAL A 92 3.80 17.30 2.20
C VAL A 92 2.82 18.11 3.03
N LEU A 93 3.09 18.34 4.32
CA LEU A 93 2.22 19.18 5.14
C LEU A 93 2.25 20.64 4.67
N LEU A 94 3.43 21.13 4.24
CA LEU A 94 3.56 22.43 3.60
C LEU A 94 2.85 22.49 2.24
N LEU A 95 2.98 21.46 1.39
CA LEU A 95 2.27 21.37 0.13
C LEU A 95 0.76 21.31 0.34
N LEU A 96 0.29 20.55 1.32
CA LEU A 96 -1.13 20.40 1.63
C LEU A 96 -1.68 21.71 2.20
N ARG A 97 -0.93 22.38 3.10
CA ARG A 97 -1.27 23.72 3.58
C ARG A 97 -1.29 24.75 2.44
N GLN A 98 -0.33 24.69 1.52
CA GLN A 98 -0.28 25.56 0.35
C GLN A 98 -1.44 25.29 -0.61
N TRP A 99 -1.79 24.02 -0.83
CA TRP A 99 -2.95 23.61 -1.62
C TRP A 99 -4.26 24.06 -1.00
N ILE A 100 -4.43 23.86 0.31
CA ILE A 100 -5.59 24.32 1.07
C ILE A 100 -5.70 25.84 0.93
N THR A 101 -4.62 26.57 1.20
CA THR A 101 -4.61 28.04 1.10
C THR A 101 -4.96 28.51 -0.31
N SER A 102 -4.40 27.87 -1.35
CA SER A 102 -4.70 28.17 -2.76
C SER A 102 -6.16 27.88 -3.11
N THR A 103 -6.71 26.76 -2.62
CA THR A 103 -8.11 26.36 -2.88
C THR A 103 -9.07 27.30 -2.17
N PHE A 104 -8.81 27.66 -0.91
CA PHE A 104 -9.60 28.64 -0.16
C PHE A 104 -9.56 30.03 -0.81
N ASN A 105 -8.40 30.47 -1.30
CA ASN A 105 -8.28 31.73 -2.04
C ASN A 105 -9.10 31.70 -3.35
N ALA A 106 -9.07 30.59 -4.08
CA ALA A 106 -9.87 30.42 -5.31
C ALA A 106 -11.38 30.39 -5.01
N VAL A 107 -11.80 29.68 -3.95
CA VAL A 107 -13.20 29.66 -3.51
C VAL A 107 -13.64 31.05 -3.06
N SER A 108 -12.80 31.79 -2.32
CA SER A 108 -13.10 33.16 -1.89
C SER A 108 -13.26 34.15 -3.06
N LEU A 109 -12.64 33.88 -4.22
CA LEU A 109 -12.86 34.64 -5.45
C LEU A 109 -14.15 34.26 -6.18
N LEU A 110 -14.57 32.99 -6.07
CA LEU A 110 -15.81 32.50 -6.68
C LEU A 110 -17.06 32.93 -5.91
N VAL A 111 -16.97 33.10 -4.58
CA VAL A 111 -18.09 33.59 -3.76
C VAL A 111 -18.66 34.93 -4.25
N PRO A 112 -17.87 36.01 -4.45
CA PRO A 112 -18.41 37.27 -4.96
C PRO A 112 -18.93 37.18 -6.39
N ILE A 113 -18.36 36.32 -7.24
CA ILE A 113 -18.87 36.07 -8.60
C ILE A 113 -20.23 35.37 -8.53
N ALA A 114 -20.39 34.38 -7.65
CA ALA A 114 -21.65 33.68 -7.44
C ALA A 114 -22.72 34.62 -6.86
N VAL A 115 -22.36 35.41 -5.83
CA VAL A 115 -23.27 36.41 -5.24
C VAL A 115 -23.65 37.47 -6.28
N GLY A 116 -22.68 37.99 -7.04
CA GLY A 116 -22.92 38.95 -8.13
C GLY A 116 -23.79 38.38 -9.24
N GLY A 117 -23.58 37.12 -9.61
CA GLY A 117 -24.42 36.38 -10.56
C GLY A 117 -25.84 36.17 -10.04
N ILE A 118 -26.02 35.85 -8.75
CA ILE A 118 -27.34 35.73 -8.12
C ILE A 118 -28.04 37.09 -8.13
N VAL A 119 -27.36 38.17 -7.74
CA VAL A 119 -27.91 39.53 -7.78
C VAL A 119 -28.31 39.93 -9.20
N LEU A 120 -27.46 39.66 -10.19
CA LEU A 120 -27.75 39.91 -11.60
C LEU A 120 -28.98 39.13 -12.05
N VAL A 121 -29.07 37.84 -11.75
CA VAL A 121 -30.24 37.02 -12.12
C VAL A 121 -31.50 37.53 -11.41
N VAL A 122 -31.46 37.79 -10.11
CA VAL A 122 -32.63 38.27 -9.34
C VAL A 122 -33.10 39.65 -9.82
N LEU A 123 -32.20 40.56 -10.20
CA LEU A 123 -32.56 41.90 -10.67
C LEU A 123 -32.93 41.92 -12.17
N TYR A 124 -32.21 41.18 -13.00
CA TYR A 124 -32.35 41.27 -14.46
C TYR A 124 -33.47 40.38 -15.01
N THR A 125 -33.79 39.26 -14.35
CA THR A 125 -34.89 38.38 -14.74
C THR A 125 -36.26 39.07 -14.68
N PRO A 126 -36.64 39.80 -13.62
CA PRO A 126 -37.93 40.51 -13.61
C PRO A 126 -37.98 41.64 -14.64
N ILE A 127 -36.87 42.34 -14.89
CA ILE A 127 -36.78 43.36 -15.94
C ILE A 127 -36.99 42.73 -17.31
N LEU A 128 -36.27 41.64 -17.62
CA LEU A 128 -36.41 40.91 -18.89
C LEU A 128 -37.84 40.39 -19.07
N LEU A 129 -38.42 39.79 -18.02
CA LEU A 129 -39.80 39.30 -18.05
C LEU A 129 -40.80 40.43 -18.30
N CYS A 130 -40.61 41.58 -17.64
CA CYS A 130 -41.44 42.76 -17.84
C CYS A 130 -41.33 43.28 -19.28
N THR A 131 -40.12 43.38 -19.84
CA THR A 131 -39.93 43.78 -21.25
C THR A 131 -40.57 42.79 -22.23
N LEU A 132 -40.53 41.48 -21.96
CA LEU A 132 -41.20 40.47 -22.78
C LEU A 132 -42.72 40.59 -22.72
N VAL A 133 -43.30 40.83 -21.54
CA VAL A 133 -44.74 41.05 -21.38
C VAL A 133 -45.18 42.31 -22.12
N LEU A 134 -44.44 43.41 -21.97
CA LEU A 134 -44.73 44.68 -22.63
C LEU A 134 -44.59 44.59 -24.16
N THR A 135 -43.52 43.97 -24.66
CA THR A 135 -43.32 43.78 -26.11
C THR A 135 -44.35 42.83 -26.71
N ARG A 136 -44.74 41.77 -26.00
CA ARG A 136 -45.82 40.88 -26.44
C ARG A 136 -47.16 41.61 -26.49
N GLY A 137 -47.48 42.44 -25.49
CA GLY A 137 -48.67 43.28 -25.49
C GLY A 137 -48.68 44.23 -26.69
N LEU A 138 -47.59 44.97 -26.89
CA LEU A 138 -47.42 45.87 -28.03
C LEU A 138 -47.52 45.16 -29.38
N VAL A 139 -46.92 43.98 -29.55
CA VAL A 139 -47.00 43.21 -30.80
C VAL A 139 -48.41 42.71 -31.06
N VAL A 140 -49.14 42.26 -30.02
CA VAL A 140 -50.55 41.86 -30.16
C VAL A 140 -51.41 43.06 -30.55
N ASP A 141 -51.21 44.21 -29.92
CA ASP A 141 -51.98 45.43 -30.22
C ASP A 141 -51.64 46.03 -31.60
N LEU A 142 -50.37 45.95 -32.03
CA LEU A 142 -49.91 46.46 -33.32
C LEU A 142 -50.31 45.54 -34.49
N LEU A 143 -50.39 44.22 -34.25
CA LEU A 143 -50.84 43.24 -35.24
C LEU A 143 -52.36 43.06 -35.26
N ALA A 144 -53.08 43.40 -34.19
CA ALA A 144 -54.54 43.33 -34.12
C ALA A 144 -55.28 44.03 -35.28
N PRO A 145 -54.87 45.23 -35.77
CA PRO A 145 -55.52 45.86 -36.92
C PRO A 145 -55.11 45.27 -38.28
N LEU A 146 -54.05 44.44 -38.35
CA LEU A 146 -53.53 43.88 -39.61
C LEU A 146 -54.14 42.52 -39.97
N THR A 147 -54.99 41.94 -39.12
CA THR A 147 -55.67 40.67 -39.39
C THR A 147 -57.18 40.87 -39.60
N PRO A 148 -57.64 41.15 -40.82
CA PRO A 148 -59.06 41.09 -41.17
C PRO A 148 -59.40 39.62 -41.48
N PHE A 149 -59.47 38.76 -40.47
CA PHE A 149 -60.01 37.42 -40.65
C PHE A 149 -61.04 37.09 -39.56
N PRO A 150 -62.17 36.46 -39.92
CA PRO A 150 -63.25 36.21 -38.98
C PRO A 150 -62.85 35.08 -38.03
N ARG A 151 -63.09 35.28 -36.72
CA ARG A 151 -63.18 34.21 -35.71
C ARG A 151 -64.15 33.12 -36.21
N PRO A 152 -64.00 31.82 -35.84
CA PRO A 152 -63.67 31.38 -34.47
C PRO A 152 -62.82 30.10 -34.36
N LEU A 153 -62.28 29.84 -33.17
CA LEU A 153 -62.45 28.58 -32.43
C LEU A 153 -61.79 28.71 -31.04
N SER A 154 -62.50 28.17 -30.07
CA SER A 154 -62.17 28.05 -28.65
C SER A 154 -60.75 27.50 -28.41
N CYS A 155 -59.90 28.31 -27.77
CA CYS A 155 -58.67 27.82 -27.15
C CYS A 155 -58.90 27.77 -25.63
N GLU A 156 -59.38 26.61 -25.21
CA GLU A 156 -59.50 26.24 -23.80
C GLU A 156 -58.10 25.99 -23.22
N ARG A 157 -57.87 26.56 -22.03
CA ARG A 157 -57.04 25.95 -20.96
C ARG A 157 -55.55 25.74 -21.28
N ILE A 158 -54.76 26.81 -21.16
CA ILE A 158 -53.32 26.66 -20.83
C ILE A 158 -53.21 26.63 -19.30
N GLY A 159 -52.86 25.44 -18.81
CA GLY A 159 -52.88 25.05 -17.41
C GLY A 159 -51.84 25.75 -16.55
N SER A 160 -52.22 25.87 -15.28
CA SER A 160 -51.38 26.15 -14.13
C SER A 160 -50.13 25.25 -14.11
N PHE A 161 -48.96 25.87 -14.26
CA PHE A 161 -47.67 25.25 -13.96
C PHE A 161 -47.50 25.15 -12.43
N GLY A 162 -48.21 24.19 -11.82
CA GLY A 162 -47.94 23.77 -10.45
C GLY A 162 -46.76 22.79 -10.45
N VAL A 163 -45.54 23.30 -10.32
CA VAL A 163 -44.36 22.45 -10.09
C VAL A 163 -44.48 21.89 -8.67
N ALA A 164 -44.86 20.61 -8.56
CA ALA A 164 -44.90 19.89 -7.29
C ALA A 164 -43.46 19.76 -6.73
N TRP A 165 -43.16 20.53 -5.70
CA TRP A 165 -41.84 20.57 -5.03
C TRP A 165 -41.47 19.25 -4.35
N ASP A 166 -42.45 18.45 -3.95
CA ASP A 166 -42.24 17.21 -3.18
C ASP A 166 -41.46 16.15 -3.98
N GLY A 167 -41.69 16.07 -5.30
CA GLY A 167 -40.96 15.12 -6.17
C GLY A 167 -39.48 15.47 -6.37
N VAL A 168 -39.09 16.74 -6.18
CA VAL A 168 -37.70 17.19 -6.33
C VAL A 168 -36.87 16.80 -5.10
N CYS A 169 -37.45 16.87 -3.90
CA CYS A 169 -36.79 16.48 -2.65
C CYS A 169 -36.54 14.97 -2.58
N ASP A 170 -37.52 14.15 -2.98
CA ASP A 170 -37.36 12.69 -3.01
C ASP A 170 -36.34 12.23 -4.06
N LEU A 171 -36.29 12.91 -5.22
CA LEU A 171 -35.30 12.66 -6.26
C LEU A 171 -33.89 13.03 -5.78
N LEU A 172 -33.72 14.18 -5.13
CA LEU A 172 -32.43 14.61 -4.58
C LEU A 172 -31.95 13.67 -3.47
N TRP A 173 -32.84 13.21 -2.60
CA TRP A 173 -32.51 12.25 -1.54
C TRP A 173 -32.13 10.88 -2.09
N SER A 174 -32.85 10.39 -3.11
CA SER A 174 -32.55 9.11 -3.79
C SER A 174 -31.22 9.16 -4.56
N VAL A 175 -30.95 10.26 -5.26
CA VAL A 175 -29.67 10.49 -5.97
C VAL A 175 -28.52 10.60 -4.97
N ALA A 176 -28.69 11.35 -3.87
CA ALA A 176 -27.67 11.43 -2.83
C ALA A 176 -27.32 10.06 -2.23
N ARG A 177 -28.33 9.24 -1.91
CA ARG A 177 -28.14 7.89 -1.34
C ARG A 177 -27.46 6.94 -2.34
N SER A 178 -27.85 6.99 -3.61
CA SER A 178 -27.27 6.17 -4.70
C SER A 178 -25.84 6.57 -5.04
N VAL A 179 -25.55 7.88 -5.07
CA VAL A 179 -24.19 8.40 -5.28
C VAL A 179 -23.30 8.02 -4.11
N VAL A 180 -23.73 8.20 -2.85
CA VAL A 180 -22.93 7.85 -1.67
C VAL A 180 -22.62 6.34 -1.60
N SER A 181 -23.59 5.46 -1.89
CA SER A 181 -23.34 4.02 -1.85
C SER A 181 -22.41 3.53 -2.96
N ARG A 182 -22.49 4.14 -4.16
CA ARG A 182 -21.71 3.72 -5.34
C ARG A 182 -20.34 4.39 -5.45
N LEU A 183 -20.18 5.63 -4.93
CA LEU A 183 -18.89 6.32 -4.81
C LEU A 183 -17.93 5.56 -3.88
N ARG A 184 -18.48 4.94 -2.82
CA ARG A 184 -17.74 4.09 -1.86
C ARG A 184 -17.11 2.86 -2.56
N VAL A 185 -17.80 2.29 -3.56
CA VAL A 185 -17.29 1.15 -4.36
C VAL A 185 -16.25 1.60 -5.38
N ALA A 186 -16.47 2.73 -6.06
CA ALA A 186 -15.58 3.22 -7.12
C ALA A 186 -14.22 3.74 -6.59
N LEU A 187 -14.18 4.35 -5.40
CA LEU A 187 -12.94 4.89 -4.81
C LEU A 187 -11.99 3.82 -4.25
N SER A 188 -12.48 2.61 -3.96
CA SER A 188 -11.65 1.49 -3.50
C SER A 188 -10.63 1.01 -4.56
N ASN A 189 -10.86 1.33 -5.84
CA ASN A 189 -10.10 0.78 -6.97
C ASN A 189 -9.11 1.75 -7.64
N GLY A 190 -8.85 2.91 -7.02
CA GLY A 190 -7.69 3.75 -7.36
C GLY A 190 -7.65 4.32 -8.79
N LYS A 191 -8.42 5.40 -9.00
CA LYS A 191 -8.30 6.49 -10.01
C LYS A 191 -9.67 6.79 -10.65
N LEU A 192 -10.06 8.06 -10.59
CA LEU A 192 -11.35 8.58 -11.02
C LEU A 192 -11.11 9.62 -12.13
N PHE A 193 -11.61 9.39 -13.34
CA PHE A 193 -11.61 10.41 -14.40
C PHE A 193 -13.01 10.95 -14.59
N LEU A 194 -13.14 12.28 -14.55
CA LEU A 194 -14.36 13.01 -14.89
C LEU A 194 -14.22 13.52 -16.32
N GLY A 195 -15.14 13.12 -17.20
CA GLY A 195 -15.28 13.71 -18.54
C GLY A 195 -16.70 14.25 -18.71
N SER A 196 -16.83 15.43 -19.31
CA SER A 196 -18.12 16.03 -19.66
C SER A 196 -18.23 16.16 -21.18
N ALA A 197 -19.37 15.77 -21.74
CA ALA A 197 -19.77 16.18 -23.09
C ALA A 197 -20.99 17.09 -22.98
N ALA A 198 -20.93 18.26 -23.61
CA ALA A 198 -22.04 19.20 -23.70
C ALA A 198 -22.70 19.04 -25.07
N THR A 199 -23.91 18.51 -25.10
CA THR A 199 -24.83 18.66 -26.23
C THR A 199 -26.01 19.48 -25.74
N PHE A 200 -26.56 20.35 -26.60
CA PHE A 200 -27.64 21.31 -26.28
C PHE A 200 -28.65 20.75 -25.25
N GLY A 201 -28.55 21.24 -24.00
CA GLY A 201 -29.49 20.91 -22.92
C GLY A 201 -29.19 19.66 -22.08
N THR A 202 -28.08 18.93 -22.31
CA THR A 202 -27.74 17.74 -21.51
C THR A 202 -26.25 17.70 -21.17
N TRP A 203 -25.94 17.72 -19.87
CA TRP A 203 -24.59 17.44 -19.38
C TRP A 203 -24.54 15.98 -18.94
N ILE A 204 -23.69 15.20 -19.59
CA ILE A 204 -23.46 13.82 -19.17
C ILE A 204 -22.06 13.73 -18.57
N ALA A 205 -22.01 13.40 -17.29
CA ALA A 205 -20.77 13.05 -16.60
C ALA A 205 -20.67 11.52 -16.54
N TRP A 206 -19.55 10.98 -16.99
CA TRP A 206 -19.24 9.56 -16.87
C TRP A 206 -18.07 9.36 -15.92
N LEU A 207 -18.21 8.34 -15.07
CA LEU A 207 -17.15 7.86 -14.20
C LEU A 207 -16.48 6.66 -14.86
N ARG A 208 -15.20 6.78 -15.21
CA ARG A 208 -14.43 5.70 -15.82
C ARG A 208 -13.32 5.23 -14.89
N SER A 209 -13.34 3.95 -14.52
CA SER A 209 -12.21 3.29 -13.84
C SER A 209 -11.14 2.88 -14.87
N PRO A 210 -9.86 3.25 -14.70
CA PRO A 210 -8.81 2.98 -15.69
C PRO A 210 -8.21 1.56 -15.63
N SER A 211 -8.48 0.76 -14.60
CA SER A 211 -7.83 -0.55 -14.40
C SER A 211 -8.43 -1.72 -15.21
N GLY A 212 -9.49 -1.51 -15.98
CA GLY A 212 -10.28 -2.60 -16.60
C GLY A 212 -10.02 -2.95 -18.06
N LYS A 213 -9.08 -2.30 -18.78
CA LYS A 213 -8.99 -2.50 -20.25
C LYS A 213 -8.44 -3.88 -20.67
N ARG A 214 -7.56 -4.52 -19.90
CA ARG A 214 -7.04 -5.87 -20.26
C ARG A 214 -7.82 -7.02 -19.62
N PHE A 215 -8.46 -6.80 -18.47
CA PHE A 215 -9.13 -7.86 -17.71
C PHE A 215 -10.54 -8.20 -18.24
N LEU A 216 -11.25 -7.22 -18.81
CA LEU A 216 -12.64 -7.42 -19.26
C LEU A 216 -12.77 -7.86 -20.73
N LEU A 217 -11.74 -7.66 -21.55
CA LEU A 217 -11.70 -8.17 -22.93
C LEU A 217 -11.55 -9.70 -22.98
N GLN A 218 -11.01 -10.35 -21.94
CA GLN A 218 -10.91 -11.80 -21.85
C GLN A 218 -12.19 -12.48 -21.34
N LEU A 219 -13.10 -11.75 -20.71
CA LEU A 219 -14.32 -12.31 -20.11
C LEU A 219 -15.59 -12.12 -20.96
N GLY A 220 -15.52 -11.43 -22.10
CA GLY A 220 -16.70 -11.21 -22.98
C GLY A 220 -17.82 -10.38 -22.36
N VAL A 221 -17.59 -9.77 -21.18
CA VAL A 221 -18.58 -8.97 -20.45
C VAL A 221 -18.28 -7.49 -20.62
N ILE A 222 -19.25 -6.76 -21.16
CA ILE A 222 -19.22 -5.30 -21.30
C ILE A 222 -19.19 -4.68 -19.89
N PRO A 223 -18.23 -3.81 -19.54
CA PRO A 223 -18.21 -3.17 -18.23
C PRO A 223 -19.49 -2.38 -17.98
N PRO A 224 -20.03 -2.37 -16.74
CA PRO A 224 -21.16 -1.51 -16.41
C PRO A 224 -20.70 -0.05 -16.50
N LEU A 225 -21.05 0.60 -17.61
CA LEU A 225 -20.90 2.03 -17.78
C LEU A 225 -21.96 2.68 -16.90
N ILE A 226 -21.57 3.23 -15.74
CA ILE A 226 -22.49 4.01 -14.92
C ILE A 226 -22.66 5.36 -15.61
N ILE A 227 -23.69 5.44 -16.47
CA ILE A 227 -24.16 6.67 -17.08
C ILE A 227 -25.08 7.34 -16.06
N VAL A 228 -24.60 8.38 -15.37
CA VAL A 228 -25.49 9.29 -14.64
C VAL A 228 -25.96 10.34 -15.64
N ALA A 229 -26.93 9.98 -16.47
CA ALA A 229 -27.61 10.92 -17.36
C ALA A 229 -28.76 11.57 -16.59
N THR A 230 -28.48 12.64 -15.88
CA THR A 230 -29.51 13.50 -15.31
C THR A 230 -29.90 14.55 -16.34
N ARG A 231 -31.15 14.49 -16.83
CA ARG A 231 -31.72 15.47 -17.76
C ARG A 231 -32.14 16.72 -16.97
N TRP A 232 -31.34 17.78 -17.01
CA TRP A 232 -31.62 19.04 -16.31
C TRP A 232 -32.25 20.05 -17.28
N VAL A 233 -33.52 20.41 -17.08
CA VAL A 233 -34.27 21.35 -17.95
C VAL A 233 -34.58 22.69 -17.24
N VAL A 234 -33.92 23.00 -16.12
CA VAL A 234 -34.17 24.23 -15.31
C VAL A 234 -32.81 24.85 -14.93
N PRO A 235 -32.63 26.19 -14.86
CA PRO A 235 -31.31 26.83 -14.98
C PRO A 235 -30.34 26.54 -13.82
N CYS A 236 -29.64 25.40 -13.98
CA CYS A 236 -28.26 24.96 -13.73
C CYS A 236 -27.29 25.65 -12.75
N ASN A 237 -27.57 26.78 -12.10
CA ASN A 237 -26.54 27.43 -11.27
C ASN A 237 -26.57 27.01 -9.79
N LEU A 238 -27.75 26.80 -9.20
CA LEU A 238 -27.85 26.46 -7.77
C LEU A 238 -27.60 24.97 -7.48
N SER A 239 -28.13 24.07 -8.33
CA SER A 239 -27.95 22.63 -8.15
C SER A 239 -26.48 22.18 -8.36
N SER A 240 -25.77 22.81 -9.31
CA SER A 240 -24.35 22.51 -9.55
C SER A 240 -23.47 22.93 -8.36
N LEU A 241 -23.77 24.06 -7.71
CA LEU A 241 -23.10 24.51 -6.50
C LEU A 241 -23.36 23.58 -5.31
N VAL A 242 -24.59 23.12 -5.12
CA VAL A 242 -24.92 22.16 -4.04
C VAL A 242 -24.22 20.82 -4.27
N CYS A 243 -24.27 20.28 -5.50
CA CYS A 243 -23.55 19.05 -5.85
C CYS A 243 -22.04 19.19 -5.67
N LEU A 244 -21.44 20.31 -6.09
CA LEU A 244 -20.01 20.57 -5.90
C LEU A 244 -19.68 20.63 -4.41
N THR A 245 -20.50 21.31 -3.60
CA THR A 245 -20.29 21.43 -2.15
C THR A 245 -20.36 20.07 -1.46
N ILE A 246 -21.34 19.22 -1.84
CA ILE A 246 -21.45 17.85 -1.31
C ILE A 246 -20.26 17.00 -1.73
N VAL A 247 -19.85 17.05 -2.99
CA VAL A 247 -18.68 16.30 -3.48
C VAL A 247 -17.40 16.78 -2.78
N CYS A 248 -17.21 18.10 -2.62
CA CYS A 248 -16.10 18.69 -1.89
C CYS A 248 -16.12 18.27 -0.42
N HIS A 249 -17.28 18.27 0.25
CA HIS A 249 -17.39 17.82 1.64
C HIS A 249 -17.08 16.33 1.79
N LEU A 250 -17.56 15.49 0.87
CA LEU A 250 -17.30 14.04 0.90
C LEU A 250 -15.82 13.75 0.63
N LEU A 251 -15.23 14.41 -0.37
CA LEU A 251 -13.81 14.32 -0.67
C LEU A 251 -12.97 14.84 0.50
N TRP A 252 -13.37 15.96 1.11
CA TRP A 252 -12.72 16.53 2.28
C TRP A 252 -12.84 15.62 3.48
N SER A 253 -14.01 15.05 3.77
CA SER A 253 -14.17 14.15 4.91
C SER A 253 -13.35 12.88 4.76
N GLU A 254 -13.27 12.31 3.54
CA GLU A 254 -12.39 11.14 3.28
C GLU A 254 -10.92 11.52 3.29
N LEU A 255 -10.54 12.68 2.73
CA LEU A 255 -9.16 13.17 2.81
C LEU A 255 -8.77 13.42 4.26
N VAL A 256 -9.60 14.10 5.04
CA VAL A 256 -9.37 14.37 6.46
C VAL A 256 -9.35 13.07 7.25
N LEU A 257 -10.29 12.14 7.07
CA LEU A 257 -10.26 10.85 7.76
C LEU A 257 -9.01 10.03 7.41
N ARG A 258 -8.50 10.11 6.17
CA ARG A 258 -7.25 9.46 5.76
C ARG A 258 -5.98 10.23 6.17
N LEU A 259 -6.06 11.55 6.33
CA LEU A 259 -4.96 12.43 6.73
C LEU A 259 -4.86 12.59 8.26
N VAL A 260 -5.91 12.25 9.00
CA VAL A 260 -5.97 12.34 10.47
C VAL A 260 -5.45 11.06 11.13
N GLU A 261 -4.73 10.21 10.40
CA GLU A 261 -3.67 9.47 11.08
C GLU A 261 -2.61 10.48 11.47
N THR A 262 -2.75 11.04 12.68
CA THR A 262 -1.76 11.94 13.26
C THR A 262 -0.41 11.26 13.15
N ARG A 263 0.63 12.07 12.95
CA ARG A 263 1.94 11.49 12.71
C ARG A 263 2.41 10.64 13.88
N GLU A 264 2.05 11.04 15.09
CA GLU A 264 2.27 10.28 16.30
C GLU A 264 1.48 8.97 16.29
N GLY A 265 0.26 8.94 15.75
CA GLY A 265 -0.47 7.69 15.49
C GLY A 265 0.26 6.76 14.51
N TYR A 266 0.80 7.30 13.41
CA TYR A 266 1.65 6.54 12.48
C TYR A 266 2.90 5.99 13.16
N LEU A 267 3.63 6.83 13.91
CA LEU A 267 4.84 6.42 14.62
C LEU A 267 4.54 5.40 15.73
N LEU A 268 3.46 5.59 16.50
CA LEU A 268 3.03 4.63 17.52
C LEU A 268 2.69 3.27 16.91
N ARG A 269 1.96 3.25 15.77
CA ARG A 269 1.68 2.00 15.06
C ARG A 269 2.94 1.35 14.52
N LEU A 270 3.87 2.13 13.98
CA LEU A 270 5.15 1.60 13.50
C LEU A 270 5.96 0.99 14.63
N LEU A 271 6.07 1.72 15.76
CA LEU A 271 6.75 1.26 16.96
C LEU A 271 6.12 -0.04 17.47
N TYR A 272 4.79 -0.08 17.57
CA TYR A 272 4.04 -1.27 17.94
C TYR A 272 4.35 -2.46 17.03
N VAL A 273 4.32 -2.29 15.71
CA VAL A 273 4.64 -3.35 14.76
C VAL A 273 6.07 -3.86 14.93
N ILE A 274 7.04 -2.99 15.21
CA ILE A 274 8.45 -3.38 15.39
C ILE A 274 8.64 -4.13 16.71
N GLU A 275 8.05 -3.65 17.81
CA GLU A 275 8.16 -4.26 19.14
C GLU A 275 7.39 -5.59 19.22
N GLU A 276 6.11 -5.59 18.81
CA GLU A 276 5.18 -6.72 18.89
C GLU A 276 5.22 -7.66 17.67
N GLY A 277 6.04 -7.31 16.68
CA GLY A 277 6.32 -8.17 15.53
C GLY A 277 7.07 -9.45 15.90
N GLY A 278 7.68 -9.53 17.09
CA GLY A 278 8.43 -10.69 17.56
C GLY A 278 9.90 -10.69 17.13
N ARG A 279 10.44 -11.87 16.78
CA ARG A 279 11.84 -12.03 16.37
C ARG A 279 12.02 -11.78 14.88
N TRP A 280 12.70 -10.69 14.53
CA TRP A 280 12.86 -10.26 13.14
C TRP A 280 13.96 -11.00 12.37
N ASP A 281 14.87 -11.72 13.05
CA ASP A 281 16.05 -12.38 12.46
C ASP A 281 15.74 -13.14 11.16
N ARG A 282 14.72 -14.02 11.18
CA ARG A 282 14.34 -14.82 10.01
C ARG A 282 13.70 -14.00 8.90
N CYS A 283 12.95 -12.96 9.26
CA CYS A 283 12.29 -12.09 8.31
C CYS A 283 13.29 -11.15 7.63
N VAL A 284 14.32 -10.67 8.35
CA VAL A 284 15.46 -9.95 7.76
C VAL A 284 16.13 -10.81 6.69
N SER A 285 16.44 -12.07 7.01
CA SER A 285 17.00 -12.99 6.03
C SER A 285 16.09 -13.23 4.83
N LEU A 286 14.78 -13.34 5.07
CA LEU A 286 13.78 -13.44 4.00
C LEU A 286 13.76 -12.18 3.13
N ILE A 287 13.83 -10.97 3.71
CA ILE A 287 13.83 -9.71 2.95
C ILE A 287 15.09 -9.61 2.06
N HIS A 288 16.26 -10.00 2.57
CA HIS A 288 17.48 -10.07 1.76
C HIS A 288 17.35 -11.09 0.62
N TYR A 289 16.81 -12.27 0.91
CA TYR A 289 16.51 -13.28 -0.12
C TYR A 289 15.60 -12.70 -1.22
N ILE A 290 14.47 -12.08 -0.86
CA ILE A 290 13.52 -11.49 -1.82
C ILE A 290 14.17 -10.34 -2.62
N ARG A 291 15.00 -9.51 -1.97
CA ARG A 291 15.77 -8.44 -2.63
C ARG A 291 16.75 -9.02 -3.66
N ASN A 292 17.48 -10.07 -3.29
CA ASN A 292 18.46 -10.70 -4.17
C ASN A 292 17.80 -11.55 -5.28
N CYS A 293 16.53 -11.93 -5.11
CA CYS A 293 15.62 -12.39 -6.16
C CYS A 293 15.09 -11.25 -7.07
N ARG A 294 15.44 -9.98 -6.81
CA ARG A 294 14.96 -8.77 -7.55
C ARG A 294 13.46 -8.52 -7.47
N LEU A 295 12.78 -9.12 -6.48
CA LEU A 295 11.34 -8.97 -6.28
C LEU A 295 10.97 -7.76 -5.40
N LEU A 296 11.97 -7.19 -4.71
CA LEU A 296 11.87 -5.90 -4.01
C LEU A 296 12.60 -4.80 -4.78
N PRO A 297 12.07 -3.56 -4.79
CA PRO A 297 12.65 -2.46 -5.55
C PRO A 297 14.03 -2.02 -5.03
N SER A 298 14.18 -1.89 -3.70
CA SER A 298 15.42 -1.48 -3.04
C SER A 298 15.35 -1.70 -1.53
N LEU A 299 16.52 -1.69 -0.88
CA LEU A 299 16.68 -1.59 0.57
C LEU A 299 17.54 -0.36 0.91
N PRO A 300 17.31 0.33 2.05
CA PRO A 300 16.24 0.06 3.02
C PRO A 300 14.85 0.40 2.46
N MET A 301 13.85 -0.36 2.89
CA MET A 301 12.46 -0.16 2.50
C MET A 301 11.82 0.90 3.40
N THR A 302 11.34 2.00 2.82
CA THR A 302 10.62 3.04 3.56
C THR A 302 9.21 2.58 3.91
N ILE A 303 8.95 2.28 5.18
CA ILE A 303 7.62 1.97 5.71
C ILE A 303 6.79 3.26 5.78
N THR A 304 5.58 3.21 5.26
CA THR A 304 4.60 4.29 5.08
C THR A 304 3.33 3.96 5.85
N ALA A 305 2.45 4.95 6.04
CA ALA A 305 1.15 4.72 6.67
C ALA A 305 0.30 3.69 5.90
N GLN A 306 0.41 3.65 4.57
CA GLN A 306 -0.30 2.66 3.76
C GLN A 306 0.14 1.22 4.06
N ASP A 307 1.43 1.00 4.34
CA ASP A 307 1.93 -0.33 4.68
C ASP A 307 1.36 -0.81 6.01
N LEU A 308 1.34 0.07 7.02
CA LEU A 308 0.75 -0.22 8.33
C LEU A 308 -0.76 -0.47 8.23
N GLN A 309 -1.48 0.30 7.41
CA GLN A 309 -2.91 0.08 7.17
C GLN A 309 -3.17 -1.27 6.52
N ARG A 310 -2.29 -1.73 5.62
CA ARG A 310 -2.40 -3.06 4.98
C ARG A 310 -2.07 -4.20 5.92
N ALA A 311 -1.20 -3.98 6.91
CA ALA A 311 -0.97 -4.96 7.98
C ALA A 311 -2.26 -5.24 8.78
N GLY A 312 -3.21 -4.30 8.78
CA GLY A 312 -4.55 -4.46 9.34
C GLY A 312 -4.74 -3.66 10.63
N SER A 313 -5.88 -3.85 11.29
CA SER A 313 -6.10 -3.29 12.62
C SER A 313 -5.21 -4.00 13.65
N ARG A 314 -5.01 -3.37 14.80
CA ARG A 314 -4.28 -3.96 15.94
C ARG A 314 -4.81 -5.36 16.29
N ALA A 315 -6.12 -5.51 16.45
CA ALA A 315 -6.73 -6.81 16.73
C ALA A 315 -6.39 -7.86 15.66
N VAL A 316 -6.45 -7.49 14.37
CA VAL A 316 -6.09 -8.39 13.27
C VAL A 316 -4.60 -8.78 13.32
N PHE A 317 -3.73 -7.81 13.57
CA PHE A 317 -2.29 -8.02 13.72
C PHE A 317 -1.99 -8.99 14.87
N ASP A 318 -2.59 -8.78 16.03
CA ASP A 318 -2.36 -9.61 17.22
C ASP A 318 -2.86 -11.04 17.06
N THR A 319 -3.90 -11.29 16.24
CA THR A 319 -4.33 -12.68 15.95
C THR A 319 -3.36 -13.48 15.07
N ARG A 320 -2.38 -12.83 14.43
CA ARG A 320 -1.44 -13.51 13.54
C ARG A 320 -0.23 -14.04 14.29
N PRO A 321 0.39 -15.15 13.83
CA PRO A 321 1.73 -15.53 14.27
C PRO A 321 2.78 -14.45 13.96
N PRO A 322 3.87 -14.33 14.74
CA PRO A 322 4.88 -13.27 14.56
C PRO A 322 5.47 -13.17 13.15
N ALA A 323 5.85 -14.27 12.49
CA ALA A 323 6.36 -14.24 11.11
C ALA A 323 5.34 -13.68 10.11
N VAL A 324 4.05 -13.98 10.30
CA VAL A 324 2.96 -13.49 9.46
C VAL A 324 2.69 -12.01 9.73
N ARG A 325 2.77 -11.57 10.99
CA ARG A 325 2.72 -10.14 11.38
C ARG A 325 3.81 -9.35 10.64
N GLN A 326 5.05 -9.80 10.75
CA GLN A 326 6.21 -9.18 10.11
C GLN A 326 6.06 -9.12 8.59
N TYR A 327 5.69 -10.25 7.97
CA TYR A 327 5.50 -10.34 6.53
C TYR A 327 4.35 -9.48 6.02
N SER A 328 3.27 -9.33 6.80
CA SER A 328 2.12 -8.50 6.43
C SER A 328 2.48 -7.04 6.18
N LEU A 329 3.56 -6.55 6.79
CA LEU A 329 4.04 -5.18 6.63
C LEU A 329 4.52 -4.87 5.21
N PHE A 330 5.15 -5.83 4.52
CA PHE A 330 5.78 -5.58 3.22
C PHE A 330 5.36 -6.55 2.10
N SER A 331 4.55 -7.57 2.40
CA SER A 331 4.11 -8.57 1.41
C SER A 331 3.52 -7.96 0.14
N HIS A 332 2.81 -6.84 0.29
CA HIS A 332 2.15 -6.15 -0.81
C HIS A 332 3.09 -5.32 -1.71
N ARG A 333 4.36 -5.15 -1.31
CA ARG A 333 5.40 -4.48 -2.09
C ARG A 333 6.19 -5.44 -2.97
N ILE A 334 6.11 -6.73 -2.66
CA ILE A 334 6.62 -7.78 -3.52
C ILE A 334 5.80 -7.66 -4.80
N ARG A 335 6.47 -7.46 -5.94
CA ARG A 335 5.81 -7.27 -7.24
C ARG A 335 4.91 -8.45 -7.62
N GLU A 336 5.07 -9.56 -6.92
CA GLU A 336 4.52 -10.83 -7.29
C GLU A 336 3.12 -11.12 -6.73
N ARG A 337 2.24 -11.60 -7.61
CA ARG A 337 0.84 -11.89 -7.28
C ARG A 337 0.69 -13.13 -6.41
N PHE A 338 1.68 -14.03 -6.36
CA PHE A 338 1.59 -15.29 -5.63
C PHE A 338 2.03 -15.21 -4.16
N ALA A 339 2.76 -14.15 -3.80
CA ALA A 339 3.32 -13.98 -2.46
C ALA A 339 2.63 -12.87 -1.65
N GLY A 340 1.64 -12.17 -2.22
CA GLY A 340 0.87 -11.16 -1.49
C GLY A 340 0.03 -11.78 -0.38
N LEU A 341 0.10 -11.23 0.84
CA LEU A 341 -0.75 -11.65 1.95
C LEU A 341 -2.04 -10.81 1.93
N SER A 342 -3.19 -11.47 2.00
CA SER A 342 -4.49 -10.82 2.14
C SER A 342 -5.32 -11.49 3.22
N ARG A 343 -6.29 -10.78 3.79
CA ARG A 343 -7.20 -11.35 4.78
C ARG A 343 -8.64 -11.24 4.30
N VAL A 344 -9.36 -12.36 4.28
CA VAL A 344 -10.76 -12.44 3.86
C VAL A 344 -11.51 -13.25 4.90
N ASN A 345 -12.64 -12.74 5.41
CA ASN A 345 -13.47 -13.42 6.41
C ASN A 345 -12.69 -13.89 7.65
N GLY A 346 -11.70 -13.11 8.09
CA GLY A 346 -10.89 -13.45 9.26
C GLY A 346 -9.77 -14.47 9.01
N GLN A 347 -9.65 -15.02 7.79
CA GLN A 347 -8.59 -15.95 7.40
C GLN A 347 -7.55 -15.27 6.53
N ASP A 348 -6.28 -15.65 6.69
CA ASP A 348 -5.17 -15.15 5.89
C ASP A 348 -4.95 -16.04 4.65
N TYR A 349 -4.67 -15.41 3.52
CA TYR A 349 -4.49 -16.02 2.20
C TYR A 349 -3.17 -15.55 1.60
N LEU A 350 -2.43 -16.45 0.94
CA LEU A 350 -1.29 -16.08 0.10
C LEU A 350 -1.66 -16.17 -1.38
N GLY A 351 -1.38 -15.07 -2.07
CA GLY A 351 -1.60 -14.91 -3.50
C GLY A 351 -2.83 -14.06 -3.83
N CYS A 352 -3.22 -14.08 -5.10
CA CYS A 352 -4.45 -13.40 -5.56
C CYS A 352 -5.67 -14.06 -4.92
N PRO A 353 -6.59 -13.33 -4.25
CA PRO A 353 -7.75 -13.92 -3.58
C PRO A 353 -8.64 -14.82 -4.45
N ALA A 354 -8.68 -14.57 -5.77
CA ALA A 354 -9.47 -15.37 -6.71
C ALA A 354 -8.91 -16.80 -6.94
N TYR A 355 -7.62 -17.00 -6.66
CA TYR A 355 -6.90 -18.26 -6.82
C TYR A 355 -6.12 -18.64 -5.54
N GLY A 356 -6.34 -17.88 -4.47
CA GLY A 356 -5.56 -17.91 -3.26
C GLY A 356 -6.00 -19.09 -2.43
N ASP A 357 -5.04 -19.86 -1.96
CA ASP A 357 -5.31 -20.94 -1.04
C ASP A 357 -5.40 -20.35 0.37
N THR A 358 -6.41 -20.76 1.12
CA THR A 358 -6.48 -20.46 2.55
C THR A 358 -5.23 -20.99 3.21
N LEU A 359 -4.57 -20.17 4.03
CA LEU A 359 -3.47 -20.65 4.86
C LEU A 359 -4.03 -21.39 6.07
N SER A 360 -3.51 -22.59 6.30
CA SER A 360 -3.71 -23.33 7.52
C SER A 360 -2.41 -23.30 8.32
N TYR A 361 -2.46 -22.84 9.57
CA TYR A 361 -1.30 -22.93 10.46
C TYR A 361 -1.39 -24.28 11.17
N VAL A 362 -0.46 -25.19 10.86
CA VAL A 362 -0.53 -26.61 11.28
C VAL A 362 -0.47 -26.77 12.79
N THR A 363 0.15 -25.79 13.47
CA THR A 363 0.22 -25.74 14.93
C THR A 363 -0.61 -24.58 15.46
N ILE A 364 -1.47 -24.87 16.43
CA ILE A 364 -2.27 -23.89 17.20
C ILE A 364 -1.37 -23.09 18.17
N ASP A 365 -0.12 -23.53 18.34
CA ASP A 365 0.83 -22.83 19.19
C ASP A 365 1.30 -21.53 18.54
N LEU A 366 0.53 -20.46 18.78
CA LEU A 366 0.85 -19.09 18.37
C LEU A 366 2.13 -18.56 19.04
N THR A 367 2.76 -19.31 19.96
CA THR A 367 4.05 -18.94 20.55
C THR A 367 5.23 -19.28 19.65
N ASP A 368 5.09 -20.20 18.69
CA ASP A 368 6.13 -20.40 17.67
C ASP A 368 6.22 -19.12 16.81
N PRO A 369 7.36 -18.40 16.81
CA PRO A 369 7.48 -17.17 16.05
C PRO A 369 7.31 -17.37 14.55
N ASP A 370 7.54 -18.57 14.02
CA ASP A 370 7.48 -18.89 12.59
C ASP A 370 6.89 -20.29 12.38
N PRO A 371 5.58 -20.47 12.61
CA PRO A 371 4.97 -21.77 12.77
C PRO A 371 4.97 -22.57 11.46
N PRO A 372 5.05 -23.91 11.53
CA PRO A 372 4.73 -24.79 10.41
C PRO A 372 3.41 -24.39 9.76
N THR A 373 3.42 -24.28 8.43
CA THR A 373 2.29 -23.77 7.66
C THR A 373 1.93 -24.78 6.59
N GLU A 374 0.65 -25.09 6.46
CA GLU A 374 0.11 -25.95 5.42
C GLU A 374 -0.56 -25.08 4.37
N ARG A 375 -0.31 -25.42 3.11
CA ARG A 375 -0.98 -24.82 1.96
C ARG A 375 -1.32 -25.93 0.98
N ARG A 376 -2.61 -26.13 0.73
CA ARG A 376 -3.15 -27.25 -0.07
C ARG A 376 -2.74 -28.60 0.54
N ALA A 377 -1.86 -29.35 -0.13
CA ALA A 377 -1.37 -30.66 0.31
C ALA A 377 0.12 -30.61 0.73
N TYR A 378 0.67 -29.40 0.85
CA TYR A 378 2.08 -29.17 1.18
C TYR A 378 2.19 -28.60 2.59
N ASP A 379 2.98 -29.29 3.41
CA ASP A 379 3.38 -28.88 4.75
C ASP A 379 4.76 -28.24 4.68
N TYR A 380 4.85 -26.98 5.05
CA TYR A 380 6.11 -26.26 5.13
C TYR A 380 6.60 -26.25 6.56
N SER A 381 7.92 -26.40 6.72
CA SER A 381 8.55 -26.37 8.04
C SER A 381 8.36 -25.02 8.75
N SER A 382 8.11 -23.93 8.03
CA SER A 382 7.78 -22.64 8.61
C SER A 382 7.02 -21.77 7.61
N PHE A 383 6.39 -20.70 8.09
CA PHE A 383 5.74 -19.73 7.21
C PHE A 383 6.76 -19.06 6.28
N THR A 384 7.93 -18.70 6.79
CA THR A 384 8.96 -18.09 5.92
C THR A 384 9.50 -19.05 4.87
N ASP A 385 9.55 -20.36 5.14
CA ASP A 385 9.94 -21.37 4.14
C ASP A 385 8.88 -21.50 3.04
N LEU A 386 7.59 -21.46 3.39
CA LEU A 386 6.50 -21.36 2.40
C LEU A 386 6.74 -20.20 1.43
N ILE A 387 7.10 -19.00 1.93
CA ILE A 387 7.39 -17.85 1.05
C ILE A 387 8.58 -18.14 0.11
N VAL A 388 9.65 -18.78 0.61
CA VAL A 388 10.82 -19.16 -0.21
C VAL A 388 10.40 -20.10 -1.35
N PHE A 389 9.57 -21.10 -1.08
CA PHE A 389 9.06 -22.04 -2.09
C PHE A 389 8.16 -21.37 -3.13
N LEU A 390 7.28 -20.46 -2.71
CA LEU A 390 6.41 -19.74 -3.65
C LEU A 390 7.20 -18.86 -4.61
N ILE A 391 8.25 -18.19 -4.11
CA ILE A 391 9.16 -17.40 -4.94
C ILE A 391 9.95 -18.30 -5.89
N ASP A 392 10.43 -19.45 -5.43
CA ASP A 392 11.13 -20.41 -6.27
C ASP A 392 10.25 -20.95 -7.39
N ALA A 393 9.04 -21.41 -7.08
CA ALA A 393 8.10 -21.93 -8.06
C ALA A 393 7.81 -20.88 -9.15
N HIS A 394 7.59 -19.64 -8.74
CA HIS A 394 7.37 -18.53 -9.66
C HIS A 394 8.59 -18.25 -10.57
N MET A 395 9.80 -18.24 -10.01
CA MET A 395 11.03 -18.06 -10.79
C MET A 395 11.22 -19.16 -11.85
N ARG A 396 10.70 -20.37 -11.62
CA ARG A 396 10.71 -21.44 -12.63
C ARG A 396 9.65 -21.21 -13.70
N ASP A 397 8.44 -20.82 -13.32
CA ASP A 397 7.34 -20.61 -14.28
C ASP A 397 7.63 -19.46 -15.26
N GLU A 398 8.21 -18.34 -14.81
CA GLU A 398 8.55 -17.22 -15.70
C GLU A 398 9.64 -17.58 -16.73
N SER A 399 10.53 -18.51 -16.39
CA SER A 399 11.53 -18.99 -17.33
C SER A 399 10.90 -19.68 -18.55
N SER A 400 9.72 -20.27 -18.38
CA SER A 400 9.00 -20.98 -19.45
C SER A 400 8.22 -20.05 -20.38
N THR A 401 7.75 -18.90 -19.89
CA THR A 401 6.91 -17.97 -20.65
C THR A 401 7.70 -16.96 -21.47
N GLY A 402 9.03 -16.91 -21.29
CA GLY A 402 9.97 -16.15 -22.13
C GLY A 402 9.75 -14.64 -22.15
N THR A 403 8.92 -14.10 -21.24
CA THR A 403 8.34 -12.77 -21.45
C THR A 403 9.14 -11.60 -20.88
N GLU A 404 10.20 -11.79 -20.09
CA GLU A 404 11.09 -10.68 -19.68
C GLU A 404 12.53 -11.15 -19.37
N LEU A 405 13.31 -11.30 -20.44
CA LEU A 405 14.66 -11.87 -20.55
C LEU A 405 15.83 -11.10 -19.89
N ARG A 406 15.63 -10.34 -18.79
CA ARG A 406 16.77 -9.57 -18.20
C ARG A 406 17.24 -9.98 -16.82
N LEU A 407 16.48 -10.77 -16.07
CA LEU A 407 16.86 -11.13 -14.69
C LEU A 407 16.50 -12.57 -14.31
N CYS A 408 16.21 -13.43 -15.28
CA CYS A 408 15.94 -14.84 -14.98
C CYS A 408 17.18 -15.44 -14.33
N PRO A 409 17.06 -16.03 -13.12
CA PRO A 409 18.17 -16.75 -12.53
C PRO A 409 18.62 -17.86 -13.48
N HIS A 410 19.93 -18.04 -13.58
CA HIS A 410 20.48 -19.10 -14.40
C HIS A 410 20.44 -20.41 -13.63
N PHE A 411 19.78 -21.39 -14.22
CA PHE A 411 19.78 -22.77 -13.76
C PHE A 411 20.94 -23.49 -14.40
N THR A 412 21.80 -24.10 -13.59
CA THR A 412 22.89 -24.94 -14.08
C THR A 412 22.97 -26.18 -13.22
N HIS A 413 23.13 -27.34 -13.86
CA HIS A 413 23.33 -28.56 -13.11
C HIS A 413 24.72 -28.50 -12.46
N PRO A 414 24.88 -28.89 -11.19
CA PRO A 414 26.17 -28.84 -10.51
C PRO A 414 27.31 -29.52 -11.26
N SER A 415 27.03 -30.61 -11.97
CA SER A 415 28.00 -31.31 -12.84
C SER A 415 28.62 -30.43 -13.92
N ASP A 416 27.95 -29.35 -14.34
CA ASP A 416 28.45 -28.44 -15.37
C ASP A 416 29.32 -27.31 -14.79
N LEU A 417 29.26 -27.08 -13.47
CA LEU A 417 30.01 -26.04 -12.75
C LEU A 417 31.32 -26.54 -12.13
N ILE A 418 31.47 -27.85 -11.92
CA ILE A 418 32.66 -28.43 -11.29
C ILE A 418 33.20 -29.58 -12.14
N ILE A 419 34.42 -29.40 -12.66
CA ILE A 419 35.15 -30.42 -13.41
C ILE A 419 36.41 -30.78 -12.61
N PRO A 420 36.64 -32.07 -12.26
CA PRO A 420 35.74 -33.21 -12.49
C PRO A 420 34.49 -33.14 -11.59
N PRO A 421 33.35 -33.73 -12.01
CA PRO A 421 32.15 -33.79 -11.18
C PRO A 421 32.48 -34.53 -9.88
N PRO A 422 32.41 -33.88 -8.70
CA PRO A 422 32.77 -34.51 -7.45
C PRO A 422 31.87 -35.73 -7.19
N LYS A 423 32.47 -36.84 -6.73
CA LYS A 423 31.70 -37.92 -6.07
C LYS A 423 30.88 -37.39 -4.87
N GLN A 424 31.23 -36.20 -4.37
CA GLN A 424 30.56 -35.45 -3.29
C GLN A 424 29.14 -34.96 -3.63
N TYR A 425 28.61 -35.10 -4.85
CA TYR A 425 27.17 -34.84 -5.08
C TYR A 425 26.24 -35.82 -4.34
N GLN A 426 26.76 -36.99 -3.93
CA GLN A 426 26.05 -37.87 -3.01
C GLN A 426 25.86 -37.22 -1.62
N LEU A 427 26.78 -36.34 -1.22
CA LEU A 427 26.71 -35.58 0.03
C LEU A 427 25.50 -34.65 0.01
N THR A 428 25.23 -33.97 -1.11
CA THR A 428 24.11 -33.04 -1.24
C THR A 428 22.75 -33.73 -1.08
N ARG A 429 22.59 -34.99 -1.53
CA ARG A 429 21.36 -35.77 -1.28
C ARG A 429 21.20 -36.10 0.20
N GLY A 430 22.28 -36.47 0.89
CA GLY A 430 22.29 -36.67 2.34
C GLY A 430 22.01 -35.39 3.13
N VAL A 431 22.44 -34.24 2.62
CA VAL A 431 22.18 -32.90 3.16
C VAL A 431 20.71 -32.49 3.00
N MET A 432 20.12 -32.76 1.83
CA MET A 432 18.70 -32.55 1.61
C MET A 432 17.83 -33.46 2.50
N LEU A 433 18.35 -34.64 2.89
CA LEU A 433 17.68 -35.54 3.83
C LEU A 433 17.93 -35.22 5.31
N HIS A 434 18.90 -34.36 5.65
CA HIS A 434 19.15 -33.98 7.03
C HIS A 434 17.94 -33.24 7.62
N THR A 435 17.64 -33.53 8.89
CA THR A 435 16.52 -32.92 9.60
C THR A 435 16.66 -31.39 9.69
N ARG A 436 15.50 -30.72 9.60
CA ARG A 436 15.22 -29.28 9.73
C ARG A 436 16.36 -28.42 10.31
N GLY A 437 16.71 -27.32 9.62
CA GLY A 437 17.58 -26.30 10.20
C GLY A 437 18.58 -25.67 9.22
N GLN A 438 19.82 -25.52 9.67
CA GLN A 438 20.91 -24.96 8.87
C GLN A 438 21.86 -26.07 8.42
N TRP A 439 22.40 -25.96 7.21
CA TRP A 439 23.48 -26.81 6.74
C TRP A 439 24.74 -25.99 6.52
N SER A 440 25.80 -26.25 7.28
CA SER A 440 27.06 -25.50 7.16
C SER A 440 26.85 -23.96 7.23
N GLY A 441 25.96 -23.54 8.13
CA GLY A 441 25.54 -22.14 8.31
C GLY A 441 24.71 -21.54 7.15
N CYS A 442 24.32 -22.36 6.17
CA CYS A 442 23.39 -22.00 5.10
C CYS A 442 21.95 -22.29 5.56
N ARG A 443 21.00 -21.44 5.16
CA ARG A 443 19.59 -21.64 5.45
C ARG A 443 19.01 -22.75 4.57
N LYS A 444 18.26 -23.67 5.17
CA LYS A 444 17.47 -24.69 4.46
C LYS A 444 15.99 -24.37 4.63
N ALA A 445 15.26 -24.28 3.53
CA ALA A 445 13.81 -24.19 3.50
C ALA A 445 13.24 -25.54 3.11
N ASP A 446 12.29 -26.03 3.90
CA ASP A 446 11.83 -27.42 3.84
C ASP A 446 10.32 -27.49 3.54
N GLU A 447 9.95 -28.32 2.56
CA GLU A 447 8.58 -28.63 2.15
C GLU A 447 8.37 -30.15 2.18
N ARG A 448 7.26 -30.58 2.77
CA ARG A 448 6.82 -31.96 2.81
C ARG A 448 5.46 -32.06 2.15
N LEU A 449 5.39 -32.77 1.04
CA LEU A 449 4.10 -33.16 0.48
C LEU A 449 3.66 -34.46 1.15
N VAL A 450 2.37 -34.55 1.50
CA VAL A 450 1.76 -35.80 2.00
C VAL A 450 2.08 -36.92 1.00
N ASP A 451 2.74 -37.98 1.47
CA ASP A 451 3.17 -39.16 0.71
C ASP A 451 4.33 -39.03 -0.30
N LYS A 452 5.03 -37.88 -0.36
CA LYS A 452 6.23 -37.74 -1.20
C LYS A 452 7.50 -37.45 -0.39
N PRO A 453 8.69 -37.73 -0.96
CA PRO A 453 9.94 -37.34 -0.34
C PRO A 453 9.96 -35.83 -0.10
N MET A 454 10.58 -35.45 1.00
CA MET A 454 10.78 -34.06 1.42
C MET A 454 11.54 -33.29 0.33
N ALA A 455 10.95 -32.18 -0.13
CA ALA A 455 11.61 -31.22 -0.99
C ALA A 455 12.31 -30.17 -0.12
N ALA A 456 13.50 -29.74 -0.54
CA ALA A 456 14.24 -28.72 0.18
C ALA A 456 14.88 -27.73 -0.79
N ILE A 457 14.95 -26.47 -0.39
CA ILE A 457 15.70 -25.41 -1.04
C ILE A 457 16.82 -24.99 -0.09
N LEU A 458 18.06 -25.09 -0.54
CA LEU A 458 19.22 -24.69 0.23
C LEU A 458 19.72 -23.33 -0.26
N ILE A 459 19.67 -22.31 0.59
CA ILE A 459 20.13 -20.95 0.28
C ILE A 459 21.59 -20.84 0.74
N LEU A 460 22.52 -20.81 -0.23
CA LEU A 460 23.96 -20.78 0.02
C LEU A 460 24.50 -19.38 0.24
N CYS A 461 23.91 -18.40 -0.44
CA CYS A 461 24.23 -16.97 -0.39
C CYS A 461 22.98 -16.18 -0.82
N GLY A 462 22.77 -14.99 -0.27
CA GLY A 462 21.73 -14.06 -0.66
C GLY A 462 20.71 -13.75 0.42
N ASP A 463 20.82 -14.36 1.61
CA ASP A 463 19.93 -14.14 2.76
C ASP A 463 20.57 -13.28 3.86
N LYS A 464 21.72 -12.64 3.58
CA LYS A 464 22.39 -11.71 4.49
C LYS A 464 22.56 -10.33 3.86
N ALA A 465 22.79 -9.33 4.71
CA ALA A 465 22.95 -7.95 4.28
C ALA A 465 24.18 -7.71 3.38
N ALA A 466 25.27 -8.45 3.61
CA ALA A 466 26.50 -8.36 2.84
C ALA A 466 26.43 -9.07 1.48
N ASP A 467 25.40 -9.89 1.25
CA ASP A 467 25.29 -10.66 0.02
C ASP A 467 24.75 -9.79 -1.13
N GLU A 468 25.55 -9.67 -2.19
CA GLU A 468 25.22 -8.87 -3.37
C GLU A 468 24.41 -9.65 -4.43
N PHE A 469 24.40 -10.97 -4.32
CA PHE A 469 23.74 -11.90 -5.23
C PHE A 469 23.17 -13.11 -4.48
N LEU A 470 22.29 -13.86 -5.15
CA LEU A 470 21.67 -15.07 -4.63
C LEU A 470 22.35 -16.30 -5.23
N VAL A 471 22.61 -17.31 -4.40
CA VAL A 471 22.90 -18.68 -4.84
C VAL A 471 22.06 -19.65 -4.02
N ARG A 472 21.29 -20.49 -4.69
CA ARG A 472 20.52 -21.55 -4.03
C ARG A 472 20.50 -22.84 -4.84
N ILE A 473 20.25 -23.95 -4.15
CA ILE A 473 20.07 -25.28 -4.75
C ILE A 473 18.63 -25.71 -4.48
N ASN A 474 17.88 -26.06 -5.53
CA ASN A 474 16.49 -26.51 -5.39
C ASN A 474 16.41 -28.04 -5.13
N SER A 475 15.19 -28.56 -5.01
CA SER A 475 14.93 -29.98 -4.76
C SER A 475 15.34 -30.90 -5.92
N SER A 476 15.43 -30.35 -7.14
CA SER A 476 15.97 -31.04 -8.33
C SER A 476 17.49 -30.95 -8.43
N MET A 477 18.15 -30.40 -7.39
CA MET A 477 19.60 -30.19 -7.33
C MET A 477 20.13 -29.18 -8.35
N GLU A 478 19.26 -28.35 -8.94
CA GLU A 478 19.66 -27.29 -9.85
C GLU A 478 20.17 -26.10 -9.05
N ILE A 479 21.31 -25.56 -9.47
CA ILE A 479 21.85 -24.32 -8.91
C ILE A 479 21.20 -23.15 -9.62
N CYS A 480 20.62 -22.26 -8.84
CA CYS A 480 20.03 -21.01 -9.27
C CYS A 480 20.90 -19.86 -8.74
N THR A 481 21.41 -19.03 -9.64
CA THR A 481 22.21 -17.83 -9.29
C THR A 481 21.67 -16.55 -9.90
N THR A 482 21.80 -15.43 -9.17
CA THR A 482 21.57 -14.07 -9.68
C THR A 482 22.87 -13.28 -9.92
N GLU A 483 24.02 -13.96 -9.86
CA GLU A 483 25.30 -13.41 -10.31
C GLU A 483 25.21 -13.01 -11.80
N PRO A 484 25.58 -11.76 -12.16
CA PRO A 484 25.61 -11.35 -13.56
C PRO A 484 26.60 -12.22 -14.36
N PRO A 485 26.21 -12.74 -15.55
CA PRO A 485 27.11 -13.56 -16.35
C PRO A 485 28.30 -12.75 -16.87
N VAL A 486 29.50 -13.32 -16.77
CA VAL A 486 30.71 -12.77 -17.40
C VAL A 486 30.60 -12.91 -18.93
N ALA A 487 30.72 -11.78 -19.63
CA ALA A 487 30.62 -11.73 -21.08
C ALA A 487 31.65 -12.65 -21.76
N CYS A 488 31.27 -13.23 -22.91
CA CYS A 488 32.12 -14.06 -23.75
C CYS A 488 32.60 -15.40 -23.14
N LYS A 489 32.18 -15.74 -21.91
CA LYS A 489 32.48 -17.03 -21.30
C LYS A 489 31.44 -18.09 -21.65
N ARG A 490 31.89 -19.25 -22.11
CA ARG A 490 31.01 -20.37 -22.52
C ARG A 490 30.75 -21.34 -21.38
N ARG A 491 31.77 -21.63 -20.57
CA ARG A 491 31.64 -22.58 -19.45
C ARG A 491 30.89 -21.93 -18.28
N PRO A 492 29.99 -22.65 -17.60
CA PRO A 492 29.22 -22.08 -16.49
C PRO A 492 30.09 -21.57 -15.34
N ASP A 493 31.20 -22.22 -15.04
CA ASP A 493 32.11 -21.84 -13.96
C ASP A 493 32.93 -20.59 -14.28
N GLU A 494 33.25 -20.38 -15.56
CA GLU A 494 33.84 -19.13 -16.06
C GLU A 494 32.79 -18.01 -16.17
N ARG A 495 31.53 -18.37 -16.41
CA ARG A 495 30.43 -17.41 -16.57
C ARG A 495 29.92 -16.90 -15.22
N TYR A 496 29.94 -17.71 -14.17
CA TYR A 496 29.53 -17.38 -12.80
C TYR A 496 30.64 -17.73 -11.80
N PRO A 497 31.79 -17.04 -11.86
CA PRO A 497 32.97 -17.39 -11.07
C PRO A 497 32.73 -17.30 -9.56
N GLN A 498 31.92 -16.35 -9.07
CA GLN A 498 31.64 -16.22 -7.64
C GLN A 498 30.76 -17.38 -7.15
N THR A 499 29.74 -17.75 -7.92
CA THR A 499 28.88 -18.89 -7.66
C THR A 499 29.69 -20.19 -7.64
N ALA A 500 30.54 -20.40 -8.64
CA ALA A 500 31.38 -21.59 -8.71
C ALA A 500 32.36 -21.67 -7.52
N ALA A 501 33.00 -20.55 -7.15
CA ALA A 501 33.90 -20.48 -6.00
C ALA A 501 33.16 -20.78 -4.68
N LEU A 502 31.99 -20.19 -4.47
CA LEU A 502 31.15 -20.41 -3.29
C LEU A 502 30.76 -21.89 -3.15
N ILE A 503 30.33 -22.52 -4.25
CA ILE A 503 29.93 -23.94 -4.22
C ILE A 503 31.14 -24.81 -3.92
N ARG A 504 32.30 -24.56 -4.53
CA ARG A 504 33.54 -25.30 -4.21
C ARG A 504 33.89 -25.16 -2.73
N GLN A 505 33.81 -23.95 -2.17
CA GLN A 505 34.05 -23.71 -0.75
C GLN A 505 33.10 -24.50 0.15
N LYS A 506 31.79 -24.50 -0.18
CA LYS A 506 30.77 -25.22 0.60
C LYS A 506 30.89 -26.74 0.49
N VAL A 507 31.28 -27.25 -0.68
CA VAL A 507 31.53 -28.68 -0.91
C VAL A 507 32.79 -29.16 -0.18
N VAL A 508 33.84 -28.32 -0.08
CA VAL A 508 35.05 -28.66 0.67
C VAL A 508 34.82 -28.62 2.20
N ALA A 509 33.93 -27.75 2.66
CA ALA A 509 33.61 -27.59 4.08
C ALA A 509 32.67 -28.67 4.63
N ALA A 510 32.10 -29.53 3.78
CA ALA A 510 31.13 -30.56 4.12
C ALA A 510 31.72 -31.94 3.93
#